data_AF-A0A3R6WUS3-F1
#
_entry.id   AF-A0A3R6WUS3-F1
#
_cell.length_a   1.000
_cell.length_b   1.000
_cell.length_c   1.000
_cell.angle_alpha   90.00
_cell.angle_beta   90.00
_cell.angle_gamma   90.00
#
_symmetry.space_group_name_H-M   'P 1'
#
loop_
_entity.id
_entity.type
_entity.pdbx_description
1 polymer ?
#
loop_
_entity_poly.entity_id
_entity_poly.type
_entity_poly.pdbx_seq_one_letter_code
_entity_poly.pdbx_strand_id
1 'polypeptide(L)'
;MNSMSDPTLPLTTTEWAEWGNPNELEYFEYMLQYSPYDNVKAQAYPNLLVTSGLFDPRVAYWEAAKWVLIYVPCIQVAKLRDLKTDNNQVLLKMNLDSGHFSASNRYHSLKEKAMELSFLVDKLKYHHKC
;
A
#
# COMPACT_ATOMS: atom_id res chain seq x y z
N MET A 1 -0.73 -13.61 -1.09
CA MET A 1 -0.09 -14.17 0.11
C MET A 1 1.40 -14.34 -0.14
N ASN A 2 2.18 -13.25 -0.10
CA ASN A 2 3.62 -13.30 -0.38
C ASN A 2 4.45 -13.17 0.92
N SER A 3 4.23 -12.13 1.72
CA SER A 3 5.04 -11.91 2.92
C SER A 3 4.78 -12.90 4.05
N MET A 4 3.51 -13.20 4.38
CA MET A 4 3.17 -14.06 5.52
C MET A 4 3.58 -15.54 5.33
N SER A 5 3.87 -15.97 4.11
CA SER A 5 4.40 -17.32 3.82
C SER A 5 5.92 -17.41 3.94
N ASP A 6 6.63 -16.27 3.96
CA ASP A 6 8.09 -16.23 3.95
C ASP A 6 8.65 -15.94 5.36
N PRO A 7 9.25 -16.96 6.04
CA PRO A 7 9.79 -16.78 7.38
C PRO A 7 11.09 -15.98 7.43
N THR A 8 11.69 -15.63 6.28
CA THR A 8 12.94 -14.86 6.23
C THR A 8 12.71 -13.35 6.45
N LEU A 9 11.46 -12.90 6.37
CA LEU A 9 11.10 -11.50 6.60
C LEU A 9 11.02 -11.19 8.11
N PRO A 10 11.43 -9.97 8.54
CA PRO A 10 11.74 -9.65 9.93
C PRO A 10 10.56 -9.66 10.92
N LEU A 11 9.32 -9.91 10.49
CA LEU A 11 8.14 -10.00 11.36
C LEU A 11 7.28 -11.24 11.15
N THR A 12 7.40 -11.92 10.00
CA THR A 12 6.44 -12.96 9.57
C THR A 12 6.21 -14.05 10.60
N THR A 13 7.29 -14.60 11.17
CA THR A 13 7.19 -15.70 12.14
C THR A 13 6.52 -15.27 13.46
N THR A 14 6.70 -14.01 13.85
CA THR A 14 6.04 -13.45 15.05
C THR A 14 4.56 -13.18 14.77
N GLU A 15 4.26 -12.69 13.57
CA GLU A 15 2.91 -12.35 13.13
C GLU A 15 2.01 -13.55 12.84
N TRP A 16 2.55 -14.78 12.75
CA TRP A 16 1.74 -16.00 12.68
C TRP A 16 0.82 -16.19 13.89
N ALA A 17 1.24 -15.70 15.08
CA ALA A 17 0.39 -15.74 16.26
C ALA A 17 -0.81 -14.78 16.18
N GLU A 18 -0.73 -13.75 15.34
CA GLU A 18 -1.79 -12.75 15.15
C GLU A 18 -2.73 -13.16 14.00
N TRP A 19 -2.16 -13.47 12.83
CA TRP A 19 -2.94 -13.67 11.60
C TRP A 19 -3.10 -15.14 11.18
N GLY A 20 -2.26 -16.03 11.72
CA GLY A 20 -2.11 -17.41 11.26
C GLY A 20 -0.91 -17.62 10.32
N ASN A 21 -0.54 -18.88 10.13
CA ASN A 21 0.55 -19.29 9.26
C ASN A 21 0.00 -19.82 7.92
N PRO A 22 0.09 -19.06 6.81
CA PRO A 22 -0.45 -19.47 5.52
C PRO A 22 0.31 -20.63 4.87
N ASN A 23 1.36 -21.17 5.50
CA ASN A 23 1.94 -22.46 5.09
C ASN A 23 1.04 -23.64 5.49
N GLU A 24 0.02 -23.41 6.31
CA GLU A 24 -1.02 -24.37 6.67
C GLU A 24 -2.31 -24.03 5.91
N LEU A 25 -2.95 -25.05 5.34
CA LEU A 25 -4.07 -24.86 4.41
C LEU A 25 -5.25 -24.09 5.01
N GLU A 26 -5.57 -24.35 6.28
CA GLU A 26 -6.66 -23.69 6.99
C GLU A 26 -6.46 -22.16 7.04
N TYR A 27 -5.28 -21.71 7.43
CA TYR A 27 -4.96 -20.28 7.46
C TYR A 27 -4.79 -19.73 6.05
N PHE A 28 -4.21 -20.48 5.11
CA PHE A 28 -4.08 -20.06 3.71
C PHE A 28 -5.44 -19.69 3.10
N GLU A 29 -6.43 -20.58 3.21
CA GLU A 29 -7.76 -20.37 2.65
C GLU A 29 -8.49 -19.21 3.33
N TYR A 30 -8.31 -19.04 4.64
CA TYR A 30 -8.91 -17.93 5.38
C TYR A 30 -8.26 -16.58 5.01
N MET A 31 -6.93 -16.52 5.01
CA MET A 31 -6.14 -15.33 4.69
C MET A 31 -6.36 -14.87 3.25
N LEU A 32 -6.54 -15.82 2.31
CA LEU A 32 -6.83 -15.50 0.92
C LEU A 32 -8.11 -14.68 0.75
N GLN A 33 -9.12 -14.87 1.61
CA GLN A 33 -10.42 -14.22 1.48
C GLN A 33 -10.36 -12.70 1.71
N TYR A 34 -9.41 -12.22 2.52
CA TYR A 34 -9.32 -10.81 2.89
C TYR A 34 -8.01 -10.12 2.48
N SER A 35 -7.02 -10.88 2.00
CA SER A 35 -5.75 -10.31 1.54
C SER A 35 -5.97 -9.21 0.49
N PRO A 36 -5.58 -7.94 0.76
CA PRO A 36 -5.87 -6.83 -0.14
C PRO A 36 -5.22 -6.97 -1.53
N TYR A 37 -4.06 -7.62 -1.62
CA TYR A 37 -3.35 -7.83 -2.88
C TYR A 37 -4.00 -8.92 -3.74
N ASP A 38 -4.45 -10.01 -3.13
CA ASP A 38 -5.04 -11.14 -3.86
C ASP A 38 -6.50 -10.87 -4.25
N ASN A 39 -7.18 -9.98 -3.55
CA ASN A 39 -8.59 -9.62 -3.79
C ASN A 39 -8.80 -8.38 -4.67
N VAL A 40 -7.74 -7.86 -5.30
CA VAL A 40 -7.92 -6.81 -6.31
C VAL A 40 -8.67 -7.40 -7.50
N LYS A 41 -9.82 -6.82 -7.80
CA LYS A 41 -10.73 -7.25 -8.88
C LYS A 41 -11.16 -6.08 -9.76
N ALA A 42 -11.79 -6.43 -10.88
CA ALA A 42 -12.34 -5.45 -11.80
C ALA A 42 -13.51 -4.67 -11.21
N GLN A 43 -13.24 -3.47 -10.69
CA GLN A 43 -14.26 -2.59 -10.10
C GLN A 43 -13.77 -1.14 -10.04
N ALA A 44 -14.68 -0.23 -9.70
CA ALA A 44 -14.32 1.16 -9.40
C ALA A 44 -13.69 1.25 -8.00
N TYR A 45 -12.55 1.92 -7.89
CA TYR A 45 -11.85 2.21 -6.64
C TYR A 45 -11.86 3.70 -6.34
N PRO A 46 -11.75 4.12 -5.08
CA PRO A 46 -11.66 5.54 -4.73
C PRO A 46 -10.33 6.16 -5.18
N ASN A 47 -10.22 7.48 -5.05
CA ASN A 47 -8.92 8.14 -5.12
C ASN A 47 -8.04 7.66 -3.96
N LEU A 48 -6.82 7.24 -4.24
CA LEU A 48 -5.91 6.64 -3.26
C LEU A 48 -4.55 7.34 -3.30
N LEU A 49 -4.05 7.69 -2.13
CA LEU A 49 -2.65 8.07 -1.91
C LEU A 49 -2.03 7.01 -1.00
N VAL A 50 -1.07 6.27 -1.54
CA VAL A 50 -0.33 5.23 -0.84
C VAL A 50 1.04 5.78 -0.47
N THR A 51 1.42 5.69 0.80
CA THR A 51 2.73 6.11 1.29
C THR A 51 3.53 4.90 1.73
N SER A 52 4.83 4.91 1.48
CA SER A 52 5.74 3.83 1.90
C SER A 52 7.17 4.35 2.01
N GLY A 53 8.02 3.66 2.76
CA GLY A 53 9.45 3.98 2.91
C GLY A 53 10.33 2.87 2.37
N LEU A 54 11.38 3.23 1.62
CA LEU A 54 12.30 2.27 1.01
C LEU A 54 13.00 1.39 2.05
N PHE A 55 13.35 1.97 3.20
CA PHE A 55 14.05 1.28 4.29
C PHE A 55 13.12 0.89 5.43
N ASP A 56 11.84 0.63 5.15
CA ASP A 56 10.87 0.21 6.16
C ASP A 56 11.15 -1.23 6.61
N PRO A 57 11.55 -1.44 7.89
CA PRO A 57 11.87 -2.78 8.39
C PRO A 57 10.63 -3.56 8.85
N ARG A 58 9.44 -2.96 8.85
CA ARG A 58 8.19 -3.58 9.32
C ARG A 58 7.28 -3.96 8.17
N VAL A 59 7.03 -3.03 7.26
CA VAL A 59 6.22 -3.29 6.06
C VAL A 59 7.10 -3.02 4.85
N ALA A 60 7.49 -4.09 4.17
CA ALA A 60 8.41 -3.97 3.07
C ALA A 60 7.84 -3.13 1.92
N TYR A 61 8.66 -2.23 1.36
CA TYR A 61 8.24 -1.24 0.36
C TYR A 61 7.58 -1.85 -0.88
N TRP A 62 7.97 -3.09 -1.23
CA TRP A 62 7.44 -3.78 -2.40
C TRP A 62 5.97 -4.18 -2.25
N GLU A 63 5.44 -4.31 -1.04
CA GLU A 63 4.00 -4.61 -0.84
C GLU A 63 3.15 -3.46 -1.39
N ALA A 64 3.44 -2.23 -0.96
CA ALA A 64 2.78 -1.03 -1.45
C ALA A 64 3.02 -0.82 -2.96
N ALA A 65 4.25 -1.04 -3.43
CA ALA A 65 4.59 -0.87 -4.85
C ALA A 65 3.83 -1.88 -5.74
N LYS A 66 3.83 -3.18 -5.39
CA LYS A 66 3.11 -4.22 -6.12
C LYS A 66 1.61 -3.95 -6.11
N TRP A 67 1.06 -3.53 -4.97
CA TRP A 67 -0.37 -3.21 -4.87
C TRP A 67 -0.74 -2.06 -5.81
N VAL A 68 -0.06 -0.92 -5.76
CA VAL A 68 -0.33 0.24 -6.64
C VAL A 68 -0.15 -0.10 -8.12
N LEU A 69 0.84 -0.94 -8.47
CA LEU A 69 1.05 -1.38 -9.85
C LEU A 69 -0.12 -2.17 -10.43
N ILE A 70 -0.98 -2.80 -9.62
CA ILE A 70 -2.22 -3.43 -10.09
C ILE A 70 -3.30 -2.37 -10.44
N TYR A 71 -3.22 -1.18 -9.83
CA TYR A 71 -4.20 -0.10 -10.02
C TYR A 71 -3.83 0.92 -11.10
N VAL A 72 -2.54 1.10 -11.41
CA VAL A 72 -2.06 2.22 -12.24
C VAL A 72 -1.50 1.72 -13.58
N PRO A 73 -2.09 2.10 -14.74
CA PRO A 73 -1.68 1.59 -16.06
C PRO A 73 -0.31 2.08 -16.61
N CYS A 74 0.46 2.90 -15.88
CA CYS A 74 1.61 3.60 -16.46
C CYS A 74 2.90 3.44 -15.66
N ILE A 75 3.80 2.59 -16.18
CA ILE A 75 5.19 2.89 -16.60
C ILE A 75 5.91 1.53 -16.68
N GLN A 76 5.93 0.97 -17.90
CA GLN A 76 6.79 -0.09 -18.47
C GLN A 76 6.99 -1.44 -17.74
N VAL A 77 6.77 -1.55 -16.43
CA VAL A 77 6.78 -2.80 -15.65
C VAL A 77 5.36 -3.39 -15.52
N ALA A 78 4.33 -2.58 -15.76
CA ALA A 78 2.89 -2.89 -15.75
C ALA A 78 2.42 -3.76 -16.94
N LYS A 79 3.20 -4.77 -17.35
CA LYS A 79 2.86 -5.60 -18.51
C LYS A 79 1.77 -6.65 -18.24
N LEU A 80 1.12 -6.67 -17.06
CA LEU A 80 0.25 -7.79 -16.70
C LEU A 80 -1.13 -7.55 -16.05
N ARG A 81 -1.49 -6.42 -15.41
CA ARG A 81 -2.86 -6.31 -14.81
C ARG A 81 -3.40 -4.86 -14.74
N ASP A 82 -4.36 -4.54 -15.60
CA ASP A 82 -5.30 -3.42 -15.47
C ASP A 82 -6.61 -3.95 -14.87
N LEU A 83 -6.90 -3.65 -13.61
CA LEU A 83 -8.16 -4.08 -12.97
C LEU A 83 -9.08 -2.92 -12.57
N LYS A 84 -8.60 -1.69 -12.38
CA LYS A 84 -9.55 -0.61 -12.08
C LYS A 84 -10.40 -0.26 -13.30
N THR A 85 -11.69 0.01 -13.11
CA THR A 85 -12.60 0.41 -14.19
C THR A 85 -12.96 1.90 -14.18
N ASP A 86 -12.46 2.64 -13.20
CA ASP A 86 -12.69 4.07 -13.00
C ASP A 86 -11.51 4.95 -13.47
N ASN A 87 -11.70 6.26 -13.40
CA ASN A 87 -10.71 7.29 -13.74
C ASN A 87 -10.18 8.04 -12.49
N ASN A 88 -10.35 7.49 -11.28
CA ASN A 88 -9.81 8.07 -10.06
C ASN A 88 -8.29 7.93 -10.00
N GLN A 89 -7.66 8.82 -9.24
CA GLN A 89 -6.22 8.87 -9.10
C GLN A 89 -5.74 7.90 -8.03
N VAL A 90 -4.76 7.07 -8.38
CA VAL A 90 -4.00 6.24 -7.44
C VAL A 90 -2.55 6.66 -7.54
N LEU A 91 -2.00 7.16 -6.43
CA LEU A 91 -0.64 7.71 -6.35
C LEU A 91 0.17 6.93 -5.32
N LEU A 92 1.43 6.61 -5.65
CA LEU A 92 2.41 6.08 -4.72
C LEU A 92 3.43 7.16 -4.37
N LYS A 93 3.55 7.49 -3.10
CA LYS A 93 4.61 8.32 -2.54
C LYS A 93 5.60 7.43 -1.79
N MET A 94 6.72 7.16 -2.43
CA MET A 94 7.82 6.42 -1.82
C MET A 94 8.83 7.40 -1.20
N ASN A 95 9.07 7.29 0.09
CA ASN A 95 10.17 7.99 0.74
C ASN A 95 11.45 7.14 0.57
N LEU A 96 12.38 7.65 -0.24
CA LEU A 96 13.61 6.93 -0.58
C LEU A 96 14.69 7.02 0.51
N ASP A 97 14.52 7.90 1.50
CA ASP A 97 15.52 8.17 2.54
C ASP A 97 15.09 7.66 3.92
N SER A 98 13.88 7.13 4.06
CA SER A 98 13.30 6.76 5.37
C SER A 98 12.64 5.38 5.34
N GLY A 99 12.42 4.83 6.53
CA GLY A 99 11.63 3.63 6.75
C GLY A 99 10.20 3.92 7.21
N HIS A 100 9.70 3.11 8.14
CA HIS A 100 8.28 3.05 8.47
C HIS A 100 7.62 4.33 9.00
N PHE A 101 8.33 5.11 9.83
CA PHE A 101 7.74 6.30 10.46
C PHE A 101 7.95 7.58 9.63
N SER A 102 8.35 7.44 8.35
CA SER A 102 8.89 8.56 7.57
C SER A 102 10.11 9.20 8.27
N ALA A 103 10.54 10.38 7.83
CA ALA A 103 11.72 11.01 8.42
C ALA A 103 11.45 11.44 9.87
N SER A 104 12.44 11.24 10.75
CA SER A 104 12.39 11.62 12.17
C SER A 104 12.38 13.14 12.41
N ASN A 105 12.67 13.93 11.37
CA ASN A 105 12.64 15.38 11.45
C ASN A 105 11.18 15.89 11.50
N ARG A 106 10.85 16.68 12.53
CA ARG A 106 9.56 17.33 12.72
C ARG A 106 9.05 18.06 11.48
N TYR A 107 9.90 18.84 10.81
CA TYR A 107 9.48 19.61 9.63
C TYR A 107 9.11 18.72 8.44
N HIS A 108 9.84 17.62 8.28
CA HIS A 108 9.53 16.63 7.25
C HIS A 108 8.21 15.93 7.55
N SER A 109 8.01 15.47 8.79
CA SER A 109 6.73 14.88 9.22
C SER A 109 5.52 15.80 8.99
N LEU A 110 5.68 17.11 9.25
CA LEU A 110 4.64 18.11 8.96
C LEU A 110 4.38 18.25 7.45
N LYS A 111 5.44 18.23 6.62
CA LYS A 111 5.32 18.28 5.16
C LYS A 111 4.62 17.03 4.59
N GLU A 112 4.93 15.85 5.14
CA GLU A 112 4.25 14.60 4.81
C GLU A 112 2.75 14.67 5.12
N LYS A 113 2.40 15.08 6.34
CA LYS A 113 1.00 15.31 6.74
C LYS A 113 0.29 16.36 5.90
N ALA A 114 0.96 17.47 5.59
CA ALA A 114 0.39 18.51 4.76
C ALA A 114 0.03 17.98 3.36
N MET A 115 0.86 17.10 2.79
CA MET A 115 0.60 16.47 1.50
C MET A 115 -0.60 15.51 1.57
N GLU A 116 -0.69 14.66 2.59
CA GLU A 116 -1.83 13.75 2.80
C GLU A 116 -3.14 14.51 2.94
N LEU A 117 -3.16 15.56 3.77
CA LEU A 117 -4.33 16.41 3.96
C LEU A 117 -4.70 17.18 2.70
N SER A 118 -3.71 17.70 1.95
CA SER A 118 -3.95 18.41 0.69
C SER A 118 -4.60 17.50 -0.35
N PHE A 119 -4.13 16.25 -0.47
CA PHE A 119 -4.76 15.25 -1.34
C PHE A 119 -6.20 14.99 -0.92
N LEU A 120 -6.46 14.82 0.37
CA LEU A 120 -7.81 14.59 0.88
C LEU A 120 -8.75 15.76 0.58
N VAL A 121 -8.34 17.00 0.87
CA VAL A 121 -9.14 18.21 0.62
C VAL A 121 -9.41 18.41 -0.87
N ASP A 122 -8.42 18.16 -1.73
CA ASP A 122 -8.56 18.20 -3.19
C ASP A 122 -9.61 17.19 -3.68
N LYS A 123 -9.53 15.92 -3.22
CA LYS A 123 -10.47 14.88 -3.65
C LYS A 123 -11.88 15.05 -3.08
N LEU A 124 -12.01 15.63 -1.88
CA LEU A 124 -13.31 15.96 -1.31
C LEU A 124 -13.89 17.27 -1.88
N LYS A 125 -13.16 17.99 -2.74
CA LYS A 125 -13.55 19.30 -3.29
C LYS A 125 -13.90 20.32 -2.20
N TYR A 126 -13.27 20.21 -1.04
CA TYR A 126 -13.41 21.16 0.07
C TYR A 126 -12.55 22.41 -0.16
N HIS A 127 -12.58 22.94 -1.38
CA HIS A 127 -12.00 24.24 -1.66
C HIS A 127 -12.99 25.28 -1.16
N HIS A 128 -12.59 26.10 -0.18
CA HIS A 128 -13.31 27.32 0.11
C HIS A 128 -13.44 28.10 -1.21
N LYS A 129 -14.68 28.33 -1.65
CA LYS A 129 -14.96 29.33 -2.68
C LYS A 129 -14.55 30.67 -2.07
N CYS A 130 -13.34 31.13 -2.39
CA CYS A 130 -12.99 32.53 -2.29
C CYS A 130 -13.77 33.32 -3.36
#